data_AF-A0A7K3WQH2-F1
#
_entry.id   AF-A0A7K3WQH2-F1
#
_cell.length_a   1.000
_cell.length_b   1.000
_cell.length_c   1.000
_cell.angle_alpha   90.00
_cell.angle_beta   90.00
_cell.angle_gamma   90.00
#
_symmetry.space_group_name_H-M   'P 1'
#
loop_
_entity.id
_entity.type
_entity.pdbx_description
1 polymer ?
#
loop_
_entity_poly.entity_id
_entity_poly.type
_entity_poly.pdbx_seq_one_letter_code
_entity_poly.pdbx_strand_id
1 'polypeptide(L)'
;MKNLITFLLFIGGLIFLTSCGKEVIDHRWKYMGDWEFTVHKSSFNVDSIGSSSQENFTYNGEIVIADCCDKIGIHYGSEDILIAKLDRDGNLYDLPSDHCRGVFDGTDRVHIYLRWGGLGGGISHVVDGVRK
;
A
#
# COMPACT_ATOMS: atom_id res chain seq x y z
N MET A 1 -21.44 11.80 56.04
CA MET A 1 -22.23 11.46 54.82
C MET A 1 -21.92 12.36 53.64
N LYS A 2 -21.92 13.70 53.76
CA LYS A 2 -21.59 14.62 52.65
C LYS A 2 -20.22 14.32 52.00
N ASN A 3 -19.18 14.09 52.78
CA ASN A 3 -17.82 13.83 52.27
C ASN A 3 -17.69 12.49 51.50
N LEU A 4 -18.52 11.50 51.81
CA LEU A 4 -18.50 10.19 51.13
C LEU A 4 -19.10 10.28 49.72
N ILE A 5 -20.16 11.08 49.57
CA ILE A 5 -20.83 11.33 48.28
C ILE A 5 -19.91 12.13 47.36
N THR A 6 -19.21 13.14 47.90
CA THR A 6 -18.23 13.93 47.13
C THR A 6 -17.05 13.08 46.66
N PHE A 7 -16.58 12.14 47.50
CA PHE A 7 -15.48 11.23 47.16
C PHE A 7 -15.89 10.22 46.07
N LEU A 8 -17.11 9.68 46.14
CA LEU A 8 -17.67 8.78 45.12
C LEU A 8 -17.88 9.48 43.76
N LEU A 9 -18.31 10.74 43.75
CA LEU A 9 -18.41 11.55 42.53
C LEU A 9 -17.04 11.84 41.90
N PHE A 10 -16.02 12.06 42.73
CA PHE A 10 -14.65 12.31 42.25
C PHE A 10 -14.03 11.04 41.64
N ILE A 11 -14.21 9.88 42.28
CA ILE A 11 -13.74 8.58 41.75
C ILE A 11 -14.52 8.21 40.48
N GLY A 12 -15.84 8.42 40.46
CA GLY A 12 -16.66 8.18 39.27
C GLY A 12 -16.20 8.99 38.06
N GLY A 13 -15.85 10.27 38.25
CA GLY A 13 -15.32 11.12 37.18
C GLY A 13 -13.95 10.70 36.65
N LEU A 14 -13.09 10.14 37.50
CA LEU A 14 -11.74 9.66 37.13
C LEU A 14 -11.77 8.42 36.23
N ILE A 15 -12.79 7.56 36.38
CA ILE A 15 -12.92 6.32 35.59
C ILE A 15 -13.37 6.61 34.14
N PHE A 16 -14.08 7.71 33.90
CA PHE A 16 -14.50 8.10 32.55
C PHE A 16 -13.35 8.63 31.67
N LEU A 17 -12.25 9.12 32.27
CA LEU A 17 -11.09 9.61 31.53
C LEU A 17 -10.19 8.48 31.01
N THR A 18 -10.27 7.27 31.58
CA THR A 18 -9.44 6.13 31.17
C THR A 18 -10.10 5.24 30.10
N SER A 19 -11.38 5.47 29.77
CA SER A 19 -12.12 4.66 28.80
C SER A 19 -12.05 5.18 27.36
N CYS A 20 -11.26 6.22 27.08
CA CYS A 20 -10.99 6.64 25.70
C CYS A 20 -9.94 5.69 25.08
N GLY A 21 -10.36 4.44 24.84
CA GLY A 21 -9.63 3.52 24.00
C GLY A 21 -9.57 4.14 22.60
N LYS A 22 -8.41 4.67 22.24
CA LYS A 22 -8.16 5.18 20.88
C LYS A 22 -8.43 4.02 19.94
N GLU A 23 -9.50 4.09 19.16
CA GLU A 23 -9.66 3.16 18.04
C GLU A 23 -8.39 3.27 17.21
N VAL A 24 -7.69 2.15 17.04
CA VAL A 24 -6.50 2.09 16.21
C VAL A 24 -6.99 2.23 14.78
N ILE A 25 -7.05 3.47 14.30
CA ILE A 25 -7.38 3.77 12.91
C ILE A 25 -6.37 3.01 12.05
N ASP A 26 -6.89 2.14 11.20
CA ASP A 26 -6.09 1.36 10.26
C ASP A 26 -5.27 2.30 9.38
N HIS A 27 -3.94 2.21 9.48
CA HIS A 27 -3.04 3.14 8.79
C HIS A 27 -3.13 3.04 7.27
N ARG A 28 -3.72 1.97 6.74
CA ARG A 28 -3.92 1.77 5.30
C ARG A 28 -5.00 2.68 4.72
N TRP A 29 -5.99 3.08 5.53
CA TRP A 29 -7.15 3.83 5.06
C TRP A 29 -6.77 5.14 4.36
N LYS A 30 -5.68 5.78 4.78
CA LYS A 30 -5.20 7.02 4.17
C LYS A 30 -4.72 6.87 2.71
N TYR A 31 -4.52 5.64 2.23
CA TYR A 31 -4.07 5.35 0.86
C TYR A 31 -5.18 4.81 -0.06
N MET A 32 -6.33 4.43 0.50
CA MET A 32 -7.44 3.84 -0.27
C MET A 32 -8.12 4.86 -1.18
N GLY A 33 -8.70 4.39 -2.28
CA GLY A 33 -9.51 5.20 -3.21
C GLY A 33 -9.03 5.11 -4.65
N ASP A 34 -9.42 6.10 -5.45
CA ASP A 34 -9.10 6.19 -6.88
C ASP A 34 -7.72 6.80 -7.12
N TRP A 35 -7.00 6.21 -8.08
CA TRP A 35 -5.64 6.61 -8.45
C TRP A 35 -5.49 6.63 -9.97
N GLU A 36 -4.55 7.43 -10.45
CA GLU A 36 -4.04 7.36 -11.81
C GLU A 36 -2.63 6.78 -11.78
N PHE A 37 -2.43 5.66 -12.47
CA PHE A 37 -1.15 4.98 -12.57
C PHE A 37 -0.55 5.16 -13.95
N THR A 38 0.71 5.60 -14.01
CA THR A 38 1.53 5.53 -15.21
C THR A 38 2.44 4.32 -15.09
N VAL A 39 2.37 3.42 -16.07
CA VAL A 39 3.06 2.14 -16.06
C VAL A 39 4.02 2.08 -17.23
N HIS A 40 5.28 1.79 -16.93
CA HIS A 40 6.32 1.47 -17.89
C HIS A 40 6.67 -0.02 -17.76
N LYS A 41 6.24 -0.82 -18.73
CA LYS A 41 6.59 -2.24 -18.81
C LYS A 41 7.75 -2.42 -19.78
N SER A 42 8.75 -3.18 -19.37
CA SER A 42 9.81 -3.63 -20.25
C SER A 42 9.98 -5.14 -20.13
N SER A 43 10.08 -5.82 -21.25
CA SER A 43 10.41 -7.24 -21.29
C SER A 43 11.63 -7.47 -22.18
N PHE A 44 12.40 -8.50 -21.84
CA PHE A 44 13.47 -8.99 -22.70
C PHE A 44 13.58 -10.51 -22.61
N ASN A 45 14.06 -11.11 -23.69
CA ASN A 45 14.42 -12.50 -23.79
C ASN A 45 15.75 -12.59 -24.55
N VAL A 46 16.68 -13.43 -24.08
CA VAL A 46 18.00 -13.60 -24.72
C VAL A 46 18.09 -14.87 -25.59
N ASP A 47 17.01 -15.62 -25.76
CA ASP A 47 16.99 -16.82 -26.59
C ASP A 47 17.19 -16.49 -28.08
N SER A 48 18.07 -17.30 -28.71
CA SER A 48 18.37 -17.43 -30.15
C SER A 48 18.62 -16.15 -30.97
N ILE A 49 17.63 -15.26 -31.06
CA ILE A 49 17.69 -13.99 -31.81
C ILE A 49 17.65 -12.78 -30.85
N GLY A 50 17.21 -13.01 -29.61
CA GLY A 50 16.93 -11.96 -28.63
C GLY A 50 15.67 -11.18 -29.00
N SER A 51 14.90 -10.77 -28.00
CA SER A 51 13.79 -9.84 -28.20
C SER A 51 13.67 -8.91 -27.00
N SER A 52 13.18 -7.69 -27.25
CA SER A 52 12.84 -6.74 -26.20
C SER A 52 11.59 -5.97 -26.58
N SER A 53 10.70 -5.74 -25.62
CA SER A 53 9.54 -4.87 -25.78
C SER A 53 9.50 -3.81 -24.69
N GLN A 54 8.92 -2.67 -25.01
CA GLN A 54 8.63 -1.60 -24.07
C GLN A 54 7.22 -1.07 -24.33
N GLU A 55 6.44 -0.92 -23.27
CA GLU A 55 5.07 -0.44 -23.31
C GLU A 55 4.87 0.59 -22.21
N ASN A 56 4.26 1.71 -22.56
CA ASN A 56 3.94 2.79 -21.63
C ASN A 56 2.45 3.10 -21.72
N PHE A 57 1.77 3.13 -20.59
CA PHE A 57 0.34 3.47 -20.56
C PHE A 57 -0.06 4.11 -19.24
N THR A 58 -1.16 4.84 -19.27
CA THR A 58 -1.82 5.38 -18.08
C THR A 58 -3.11 4.59 -17.83
N TYR A 59 -3.38 4.28 -16.57
CA TYR A 59 -4.54 3.51 -16.13
C TYR A 59 -5.21 4.18 -14.93
N ASN A 60 -6.53 4.31 -14.99
CA ASN A 60 -7.33 4.76 -13.85
C ASN A 60 -7.67 3.54 -13.01
N GLY A 61 -6.99 3.42 -11.88
CA GLY A 61 -7.07 2.28 -11.00
C GLY A 61 -7.52 2.66 -9.60
N GLU A 62 -7.39 1.71 -8.69
CA GLU A 62 -7.77 1.88 -7.29
C GLU A 62 -6.78 1.19 -6.36
N ILE A 63 -6.72 1.69 -5.13
CA ILE A 63 -6.06 1.00 -4.02
C ILE A 63 -7.13 0.61 -3.00
N VAL A 64 -7.18 -0.68 -2.70
CA VAL A 64 -8.17 -1.30 -1.81
C VAL A 64 -7.50 -2.06 -0.68
N ILE A 65 -8.27 -2.37 0.37
CA ILE A 65 -7.83 -3.29 1.41
C ILE A 65 -7.97 -4.70 0.85
N ALA A 66 -6.86 -5.42 0.73
CA ALA A 66 -6.88 -6.77 0.15
C ALA A 66 -7.22 -7.86 1.17
N ASP A 67 -6.79 -7.71 2.44
CA ASP A 67 -6.99 -8.71 3.48
C ASP A 67 -6.68 -8.15 4.89
N CYS A 68 -6.72 -9.00 5.91
CA CYS A 68 -6.06 -8.82 7.19
C CYS A 68 -4.53 -8.71 7.07
N CYS A 69 -3.87 -8.29 8.15
CA CYS A 69 -2.40 -8.24 8.26
C CYS A 69 -1.71 -7.20 7.34
N ASP A 70 -2.20 -5.96 7.36
CA ASP A 70 -1.57 -4.81 6.71
C ASP A 70 -1.46 -4.90 5.18
N LYS A 71 -2.22 -5.78 4.53
CA LYS A 71 -2.23 -5.93 3.07
C LYS A 71 -3.11 -4.90 2.37
N ILE A 72 -2.63 -4.42 1.22
CA ILE A 72 -3.39 -3.61 0.27
C ILE A 72 -3.32 -4.26 -1.12
N GLY A 73 -4.33 -3.99 -1.93
CA GLY A 73 -4.38 -4.35 -3.35
C GLY A 73 -4.27 -3.08 -4.18
N ILE A 74 -3.35 -3.07 -5.14
CA ILE A 74 -3.09 -1.95 -6.05
C ILE A 74 -3.45 -2.42 -7.45
N HIS A 75 -4.54 -1.90 -7.99
CA HIS A 75 -5.03 -2.20 -9.33
C HIS A 75 -4.45 -1.18 -10.31
N TYR A 76 -3.34 -1.51 -10.98
CA TYR A 76 -2.57 -0.56 -11.79
C TYR A 76 -2.60 -0.86 -13.29
N GLY A 77 -3.39 -1.84 -13.71
CA GLY A 77 -3.65 -2.19 -15.11
C GLY A 77 -4.96 -2.96 -15.24
N SER A 78 -5.37 -3.27 -16.47
CA SER A 78 -6.66 -3.94 -16.73
C SER A 78 -6.78 -5.31 -16.05
N GLU A 79 -5.66 -6.03 -15.94
CA GLU A 79 -5.57 -7.33 -15.27
C GLU A 79 -4.43 -7.38 -14.25
N ASP A 80 -3.73 -6.25 -14.02
CA ASP A 80 -2.57 -6.19 -13.16
C ASP A 80 -2.97 -5.72 -11.75
N ILE A 81 -2.83 -6.63 -10.79
CA ILE A 81 -3.06 -6.37 -9.36
C ILE A 81 -1.78 -6.71 -8.60
N LEU A 82 -1.28 -5.76 -7.80
CA LEU A 82 -0.25 -6.03 -6.81
C LEU A 82 -0.89 -6.14 -5.42
N ILE A 83 -0.74 -7.30 -4.80
CA ILE A 83 -1.03 -7.47 -3.37
C ILE A 83 0.30 -7.34 -2.62
N ALA A 84 0.38 -6.38 -1.70
CA ALA A 84 1.56 -6.13 -0.90
C ALA A 84 1.17 -5.74 0.53
N LYS A 85 2.08 -5.92 1.47
CA LYS A 85 1.92 -5.37 2.82
C LYS A 85 2.41 -3.92 2.84
N LEU A 86 1.76 -3.10 3.65
CA LEU A 86 2.04 -1.68 3.79
C LEU A 86 2.36 -1.37 5.26
N ASP A 87 3.54 -0.83 5.53
CA ASP A 87 3.88 -0.38 6.87
C ASP A 87 3.34 1.03 7.16
N ARG A 88 3.59 1.52 8.37
CA ARG A 88 3.12 2.85 8.79
C ARG A 88 3.88 4.01 8.13
N ASP A 89 5.10 3.75 7.68
CA ASP A 89 6.00 4.70 7.04
C ASP A 89 5.73 4.82 5.53
N GLY A 90 4.86 3.96 4.98
CA GLY A 90 4.48 3.97 3.57
C GLY A 90 5.31 3.03 2.70
N ASN A 91 6.11 2.13 3.27
CA ASN A 91 6.85 1.15 2.49
C ASN A 91 5.99 -0.06 2.15
N LEU A 92 6.14 -0.54 0.92
CA LEU A 92 5.57 -1.80 0.45
C LEU A 92 6.58 -2.92 0.63
N TYR A 93 6.13 -4.02 1.24
CA TYR A 93 6.94 -5.22 1.47
C TYR A 93 6.11 -6.48 1.19
N ASP A 94 6.73 -7.65 1.28
CA ASP A 94 6.14 -8.93 0.83
C ASP A 94 5.85 -8.91 -0.68
N LEU A 95 6.77 -8.30 -1.43
CA LEU A 95 6.69 -8.16 -2.89
C LEU A 95 7.17 -9.44 -3.60
N PRO A 96 6.83 -9.65 -4.89
CA PRO A 96 7.09 -10.91 -5.59
C PRO A 96 8.55 -11.37 -5.67
N SER A 97 9.53 -10.48 -5.49
CA SER A 97 10.96 -10.82 -5.47
C SER A 97 11.77 -9.78 -4.68
N ASP A 98 13.00 -10.13 -4.28
CA ASP A 98 13.94 -9.24 -3.58
C ASP A 98 14.42 -8.05 -4.43
N HIS A 99 14.14 -8.07 -5.73
CA HIS A 99 14.44 -6.96 -6.65
C HIS A 99 13.26 -6.00 -6.78
N CYS A 100 12.12 -6.30 -6.16
CA CYS A 100 10.97 -5.43 -6.14
C CYS A 100 11.06 -4.44 -4.96
N ARG A 101 10.52 -3.24 -5.16
CA ARG A 101 10.40 -2.22 -4.11
C ARG A 101 9.17 -1.37 -4.37
N GLY A 102 8.58 -0.84 -3.32
CA GLY A 102 7.52 0.15 -3.46
C GLY A 102 7.45 1.05 -2.24
N VAL A 103 7.13 2.31 -2.46
CA VAL A 103 7.05 3.31 -1.38
C VAL A 103 6.03 4.38 -1.75
N PHE A 104 5.27 4.81 -0.77
CA PHE A 104 4.45 6.00 -0.86
C PHE A 104 5.29 7.23 -0.50
N ASP A 105 5.18 8.27 -1.31
CA ASP A 105 5.65 9.61 -0.96
C ASP A 105 4.43 10.41 -0.50
N GLY A 106 4.29 10.56 0.82
CA GLY A 106 3.08 11.12 1.42
C GLY A 106 1.87 10.19 1.31
N THR A 107 0.69 10.72 0.99
CA THR A 107 -0.57 9.96 0.83
C THR A 107 -1.14 10.03 -0.59
N ASP A 108 -0.50 10.82 -1.45
CA ASP A 108 -0.97 11.20 -2.77
C ASP A 108 -0.10 10.65 -3.91
N ARG A 109 1.06 10.06 -3.59
CA ARG A 109 1.99 9.49 -4.59
C ARG A 109 2.50 8.13 -4.16
N VAL A 110 2.69 7.25 -5.13
CA VAL A 110 3.32 5.93 -4.92
C VAL A 110 4.26 5.62 -6.08
N HIS A 111 5.42 5.06 -5.76
CA HIS A 111 6.37 4.54 -6.74
C HIS A 111 6.60 3.05 -6.48
N ILE A 112 6.46 2.22 -7.50
CA ILE A 112 6.62 0.78 -7.41
C ILE A 112 7.50 0.30 -8.55
N TYR A 113 8.50 -0.49 -8.21
CA TYR A 113 9.32 -1.23 -9.15
C TYR A 113 9.12 -2.72 -8.91
N LEU A 114 8.65 -3.42 -9.95
CA LEU A 114 8.46 -4.86 -9.94
C LEU A 114 9.37 -5.49 -10.98
N ARG A 115 9.95 -6.64 -10.63
CA ARG A 115 10.83 -7.40 -11.51
C ARG A 115 10.63 -8.90 -11.35
N TRP A 116 10.54 -9.57 -12.48
CA TRP A 116 10.47 -11.03 -12.60
C TRP A 116 11.45 -11.54 -13.65
N GLY A 117 11.77 -12.83 -13.58
CA GLY A 117 12.68 -13.51 -14.50
C GLY A 117 14.12 -13.56 -14.01
N GLY A 118 15.05 -13.85 -14.93
CA GLY A 118 16.45 -14.12 -14.63
C GLY A 118 17.36 -13.91 -15.85
N LEU A 119 18.48 -14.63 -15.90
CA LEU A 119 19.53 -14.43 -16.90
C LEU A 119 19.08 -14.72 -18.35
N GLY A 120 18.07 -15.57 -18.52
CA GLY A 120 17.48 -15.92 -19.83
C GLY A 120 16.43 -14.93 -20.35
N GLY A 121 15.95 -14.03 -19.51
CA GLY A 121 14.84 -13.14 -19.85
C GLY A 121 14.15 -12.61 -18.61
N GLY A 122 13.47 -11.48 -18.73
CA GLY A 122 12.81 -10.84 -17.61
C GLY A 122 11.79 -9.81 -18.02
N ILE A 123 10.94 -9.48 -17.06
CA ILE A 123 9.91 -8.45 -17.17
C ILE A 123 10.09 -7.52 -15.98
N SER A 124 10.02 -6.21 -16.21
CA SER A 124 9.91 -5.24 -15.13
C SER A 124 8.82 -4.23 -15.40
N HIS A 125 8.12 -3.85 -14.34
CA HIS A 125 7.15 -2.77 -14.34
C HIS A 125 7.69 -1.65 -13.44
N VAL A 126 7.70 -0.42 -13.95
CA VAL A 126 7.79 0.79 -13.13
C VAL A 126 6.39 1.39 -13.11
N VAL A 127 5.83 1.56 -11.91
CA VAL A 127 4.47 2.05 -11.70
C VAL A 127 4.54 3.29 -10.82
N ASP A 128 4.14 4.42 -11.39
CA ASP A 128 4.02 5.70 -10.68
C ASP A 128 2.53 6.03 -10.54
N GLY A 129 2.05 6.15 -9.31
CA GLY A 129 0.65 6.47 -9.02
C GLY A 129 0.50 7.86 -8.43
N VAL A 130 -0.55 8.57 -8.85
CA VAL A 130 -1.01 9.84 -8.25
C VAL A 130 -2.47 9.69 -7.84
N ARG A 131 -2.79 10.09 -6.62
CA ARG A 131 -4.16 10.09 -6.08
C ARG A 131 -5.03 11.11 -6.81
N LYS A 132 -6.29 10.76 -7.06
CA LYS A 132 -7.30 11.67 -7.63
C LYS A 132 -8.04 12.49 -6.59
#